data_AF-A0A7Y3X7V0-F1
#
_entry.id   AF-A0A7Y3X7V0-F1
#
_cell.length_a   1.000
_cell.length_b   1.000
_cell.length_c   1.000
_cell.angle_alpha   90.00
_cell.angle_beta   90.00
_cell.angle_gamma   90.00
#
_symmetry.space_group_name_H-M   'P 1'
#
loop_
_entity.id
_entity.type
_entity.pdbx_description
1 polymer ?
#
loop_
_entity_poly.entity_id
_entity_poly.type
_entity_poly.pdbx_seq_one_letter_code
_entity_poly.pdbx_strand_id
1 'polypeptide(L)'
;MRNESLFERLQDRPIARVVVNSAVTVLSVLLCLIISPTRLPGMELAGIGPNWLLIWVVAWSVKRSVLQGALAGLALGLIQDGMTAHTPTHVVSLVLVGVLTARLRKERYLREDFISVALIAFAMAVMAETVTAIQYSIQGGRSLVEIWTYHQLIALGSAVLSSLWAPIIYFPLNRWWQQMSLLEQQS
;
A
#
# COMPACT_ATOMS: atom_id res chain seq x y z
N MET A 1 21.86 -5.50 -22.33
CA MET A 1 21.64 -6.50 -23.39
C MET A 1 20.23 -7.10 -23.40
N ARG A 2 19.76 -7.92 -22.44
CA ARG A 2 18.39 -8.51 -22.55
C ARG A 2 17.23 -7.52 -22.32
N ASN A 3 17.39 -6.54 -21.44
CA ASN A 3 16.32 -5.58 -21.12
C ASN A 3 16.05 -4.57 -22.25
N GLU A 4 17.07 -4.16 -22.99
CA GLU A 4 16.94 -3.17 -24.08
C GLU A 4 15.99 -3.68 -25.18
N SER A 5 16.14 -4.94 -25.58
CA SER A 5 15.25 -5.58 -26.56
C SER A 5 13.79 -5.71 -26.11
N LEU A 6 13.52 -5.76 -24.80
CA LEU A 6 12.16 -5.81 -24.27
C LEU A 6 11.53 -4.41 -24.31
N PHE A 7 12.27 -3.37 -23.94
CA PHE A 7 11.78 -2.00 -23.97
C PHE A 7 11.50 -1.50 -25.38
N GLU A 8 12.37 -1.81 -26.35
CA GLU A 8 12.13 -1.52 -27.78
C GLU A 8 10.84 -2.18 -28.28
N ARG A 9 10.62 -3.46 -27.95
CA ARG A 9 9.39 -4.18 -28.33
C ARG A 9 8.12 -3.61 -27.69
N LEU A 10 8.23 -3.05 -26.49
CA LEU A 10 7.12 -2.44 -25.77
C LEU A 10 6.82 -1.01 -26.26
N GLN A 11 7.82 -0.33 -26.82
CA GLN A 11 7.66 0.99 -27.44
C GLN A 11 6.80 0.89 -28.71
N ASP A 12 7.04 -0.10 -29.56
CA ASP A 12 6.31 -0.27 -30.83
C ASP A 12 4.88 -0.82 -30.66
N ARG A 13 4.53 -1.35 -29.47
CA ARG A 13 3.25 -2.05 -29.23
C ARG A 13 2.53 -1.53 -27.98
N PRO A 14 1.54 -0.61 -28.12
CA PRO A 14 0.83 -0.03 -26.97
C PRO A 14 0.06 -1.09 -26.17
N ILE A 15 -0.50 -2.11 -26.82
CA ILE A 15 -1.22 -3.20 -26.14
C ILE A 15 -0.25 -4.04 -25.29
N ALA A 16 0.93 -4.36 -25.80
CA ALA A 16 1.93 -5.13 -25.06
C ALA A 16 2.40 -4.37 -23.81
N ARG A 17 2.57 -3.04 -23.92
CA ARG A 17 2.88 -2.14 -22.80
C ARG A 17 1.83 -2.21 -21.69
N VAL A 18 0.55 -2.12 -22.04
CA VAL A 18 -0.56 -2.20 -21.08
C VAL A 18 -0.61 -3.58 -20.41
N VAL A 19 -0.49 -4.65 -21.19
CA VAL A 19 -0.50 -6.03 -20.66
C VAL A 19 0.64 -6.25 -19.67
N VAL A 20 1.85 -5.83 -20.01
CA VAL A 20 3.02 -5.98 -19.14
C VAL A 20 2.90 -5.12 -17.88
N ASN A 21 2.43 -3.87 -17.98
CA ASN A 21 2.22 -3.01 -16.82
C ASN A 21 1.15 -3.58 -15.87
N SER A 22 0.03 -4.05 -16.42
CA SER A 22 -1.03 -4.71 -15.65
C SER A 22 -0.52 -6.00 -15.01
N ALA A 23 0.24 -6.82 -15.73
CA ALA A 23 0.82 -8.05 -15.20
C ALA A 23 1.75 -7.79 -14.02
N VAL A 24 2.64 -6.79 -14.11
CA VAL A 24 3.53 -6.41 -13.00
C VAL A 24 2.74 -5.85 -11.82
N THR A 25 1.72 -5.05 -12.09
CA THR A 25 0.83 -4.50 -11.05
C THR A 25 0.11 -5.63 -10.30
N VAL A 26 -0.53 -6.55 -11.02
CA VAL A 26 -1.23 -7.71 -10.44
C VAL A 26 -0.25 -8.61 -9.69
N LEU A 27 0.92 -8.90 -10.28
CA LEU A 27 1.94 -9.72 -9.63
C LEU A 27 2.44 -9.08 -8.32
N SER A 28 2.64 -7.76 -8.31
CA SER A 28 3.08 -7.05 -7.09
C SER A 28 2.03 -7.11 -5.97
N VAL A 29 0.74 -7.01 -6.32
CA VAL A 29 -0.37 -7.20 -5.37
C VAL A 29 -0.41 -8.64 -4.87
N LEU A 30 -0.32 -9.63 -5.78
CA LEU A 30 -0.32 -11.05 -5.41
C LEU A 30 0.85 -11.40 -4.49
N LEU A 31 2.04 -10.87 -4.75
CA LEU A 31 3.18 -11.05 -3.85
C LEU A 31 2.92 -10.42 -2.48
N CYS A 32 2.33 -9.21 -2.41
CA CYS A 32 1.93 -8.60 -1.14
C CYS A 32 0.88 -9.43 -0.39
N LEU A 33 -0.03 -10.08 -1.12
CA LEU A 33 -1.05 -10.96 -0.53
C LEU A 33 -0.44 -12.26 0.01
N ILE A 34 0.50 -12.87 -0.72
CA ILE A 34 1.16 -14.11 -0.30
C ILE A 34 2.11 -13.86 0.87
N ILE A 35 2.79 -12.72 0.92
CA ILE A 35 3.71 -12.40 2.01
C ILE A 35 2.98 -11.94 3.29
N SER A 36 1.75 -11.45 3.17
CA SER A 36 0.94 -11.01 4.31
C SER A 36 0.74 -12.07 5.40
N PRO A 37 0.33 -13.31 5.09
CA PRO A 37 0.23 -14.38 6.10
C PRO A 37 1.59 -14.95 6.51
N THR A 38 2.67 -14.73 5.75
CA THR A 38 3.98 -15.29 6.11
C THR A 38 4.61 -14.49 7.23
N ARG A 39 4.69 -15.10 8.42
CA ARG A 39 5.33 -14.53 9.60
C ARG A 39 6.78 -14.99 9.71
N LEU A 40 7.63 -14.46 8.82
CA LEU A 40 9.06 -14.78 8.85
C LEU A 40 9.73 -14.10 10.06
N PRO A 41 10.74 -14.74 10.68
CA PRO A 41 11.48 -14.15 11.78
C PRO A 41 12.14 -12.83 11.32
N GLY A 42 11.89 -11.74 12.06
CA GLY A 42 12.34 -10.38 11.73
C GLY A 42 11.32 -9.53 10.96
N MET A 43 10.19 -10.09 10.52
CA MET A 43 9.05 -9.35 9.94
C MET A 43 7.95 -9.03 10.95
N GLU A 44 8.08 -9.48 12.20
CA GLU A 44 7.12 -9.18 13.26
C GLU A 44 7.78 -8.51 14.45
N LEU A 45 7.05 -7.57 15.06
CA LEU A 45 7.35 -7.00 16.37
C LEU A 45 6.20 -7.38 17.29
N ALA A 46 6.49 -8.14 18.35
CA ALA A 46 5.48 -8.58 19.33
C ALA A 46 4.26 -9.30 18.71
N GLY A 47 4.46 -10.09 17.66
CA GLY A 47 3.39 -10.80 16.93
C GLY A 47 2.56 -9.92 15.99
N ILE A 48 2.95 -8.66 15.80
CA ILE A 48 2.34 -7.71 14.87
C ILE A 48 3.23 -7.64 13.62
N GLY A 49 2.65 -7.90 12.44
CA GLY A 49 3.33 -7.80 11.15
C GLY A 49 3.09 -6.45 10.45
N PRO A 50 3.90 -6.09 9.44
CA PRO A 50 3.66 -4.94 8.57
C PRO A 50 2.38 -5.12 7.74
N ASN A 51 1.76 -4.00 7.41
CA ASN A 51 0.61 -3.98 6.51
C ASN A 51 1.09 -3.81 5.06
N TRP A 52 1.39 -4.93 4.40
CA TRP A 52 1.90 -4.94 3.02
C TRP A 52 0.95 -4.30 2.02
N LEU A 53 -0.36 -4.51 2.18
CA LEU A 53 -1.37 -3.94 1.30
C LEU A 53 -1.45 -2.42 1.45
N LEU A 54 -1.36 -1.92 2.69
CA LEU A 54 -1.28 -0.50 2.96
C LEU A 54 -0.05 0.14 2.31
N ILE A 55 1.13 -0.46 2.48
CA ILE A 55 2.36 0.00 1.83
C ILE A 55 2.18 0.08 0.32
N TRP A 56 1.57 -0.95 -0.27
CA TRP A 56 1.31 -0.99 -1.70
C TRP A 56 0.31 0.10 -2.14
N VAL A 57 -0.80 0.29 -1.42
CA VAL A 57 -1.78 1.37 -1.70
C VAL A 57 -1.11 2.73 -1.62
N VAL A 58 -0.26 2.96 -0.62
CA VAL A 58 0.52 4.19 -0.49
C VAL A 58 1.39 4.36 -1.73
N ALA A 59 2.22 3.38 -2.07
CA ALA A 59 3.11 3.46 -3.22
C ALA A 59 2.38 3.69 -4.55
N TRP A 60 1.24 3.02 -4.75
CA TRP A 60 0.39 3.18 -5.93
C TRP A 60 -0.24 4.58 -6.03
N SER A 61 -0.64 5.15 -4.89
CA SER A 61 -1.41 6.39 -4.81
C SER A 61 -0.55 7.65 -4.86
N VAL A 62 0.73 7.57 -4.48
CA VAL A 62 1.65 8.74 -4.43
C VAL A 62 1.72 9.49 -5.76
N LYS A 63 1.67 8.80 -6.92
CA LYS A 63 1.77 9.45 -8.24
C LYS A 63 0.46 9.49 -9.02
N ARG A 64 -0.63 8.93 -8.47
CA ARG A 64 -1.91 8.76 -9.17
C ARG A 64 -3.01 9.68 -8.65
N SER A 65 -4.10 9.77 -9.41
CA SER A 65 -5.24 10.60 -9.02
C SER A 65 -5.92 10.05 -7.76
N VAL A 66 -6.64 10.92 -7.05
CA VAL A 66 -7.39 10.54 -5.83
C VAL A 66 -8.37 9.40 -6.11
N LEU A 67 -9.03 9.43 -7.28
CA LEU A 67 -9.96 8.38 -7.69
C LEU A 67 -9.25 7.04 -7.92
N GLN A 68 -8.07 7.05 -8.56
CA GLN A 68 -7.27 5.83 -8.74
C GLN A 68 -6.74 5.26 -7.42
N GLY A 69 -6.37 6.13 -6.47
CA GLY A 69 -5.96 5.70 -5.12
C GLY A 69 -7.13 5.12 -4.32
N ALA A 70 -8.31 5.74 -4.40
CA ALA A 70 -9.53 5.25 -3.77
C ALA A 70 -9.94 3.87 -4.32
N LEU A 71 -9.94 3.69 -5.64
CA LEU A 71 -10.27 2.41 -6.29
C LEU A 71 -9.27 1.31 -5.91
N ALA A 72 -7.98 1.64 -5.83
CA ALA A 72 -6.96 0.70 -5.36
C ALA A 72 -7.20 0.28 -3.91
N GLY A 73 -7.49 1.24 -3.03
CA GLY A 73 -7.84 0.97 -1.63
C GLY A 73 -9.10 0.13 -1.49
N LEU A 74 -10.13 0.41 -2.30
CA LEU A 74 -11.38 -0.35 -2.33
C LEU A 74 -11.13 -1.81 -2.75
N ALA A 75 -10.43 -2.00 -3.87
CA ALA A 75 -10.15 -3.33 -4.40
C ALA A 75 -9.31 -4.16 -3.42
N LEU A 76 -8.23 -3.59 -2.87
CA LEU A 76 -7.38 -4.29 -1.90
C LEU A 76 -8.07 -4.52 -0.57
N GLY A 77 -8.91 -3.60 -0.11
CA GLY A 77 -9.72 -3.81 1.09
C GLY A 77 -10.73 -4.93 0.93
N LEU A 78 -11.40 -5.03 -0.22
CA LEU A 78 -12.33 -6.13 -0.49
C LEU A 78 -11.62 -7.48 -0.59
N ILE A 79 -10.42 -7.50 -1.20
CA ILE A 79 -9.58 -8.70 -1.24
C ILE A 79 -9.16 -9.09 0.18
N GLN A 80 -8.75 -8.12 0.99
CA GLN A 80 -8.33 -8.37 2.37
C GLN A 80 -9.50 -8.89 3.21
N ASP A 81 -10.67 -8.25 3.14
CA ASP A 81 -11.89 -8.69 3.82
C ASP A 81 -12.34 -10.08 3.37
N GLY A 82 -12.10 -10.46 2.11
CA GLY A 82 -12.37 -11.80 1.60
C GLY A 82 -11.38 -12.87 2.08
N MET A 83 -10.13 -12.48 2.40
CA MET A 83 -9.12 -13.36 2.97
C MET A 83 -9.21 -13.48 4.50
N THR A 84 -9.69 -12.42 5.16
CA THR A 84 -9.80 -12.33 6.62
C THR A 84 -11.27 -12.38 7.07
N ALA A 85 -11.54 -11.96 8.31
CA ALA A 85 -12.90 -11.73 8.75
C ALA A 85 -13.48 -10.47 8.06
N HIS A 86 -14.79 -10.47 7.85
CA HIS A 86 -15.55 -9.37 7.26
C HIS A 86 -15.79 -8.21 8.24
N THR A 87 -15.53 -8.42 9.53
CA THR A 87 -15.67 -7.41 10.60
C THR A 87 -14.43 -7.41 11.47
N PRO A 88 -13.73 -6.27 11.63
CA PRO A 88 -13.93 -4.95 10.99
C PRO A 88 -13.51 -4.94 9.51
N THR A 89 -14.08 -4.04 8.72
CA THR A 89 -13.74 -3.93 7.29
C THR A 89 -12.44 -3.15 7.08
N HIS A 90 -11.53 -3.75 6.31
CA HIS A 90 -10.29 -3.13 5.85
C HIS A 90 -10.51 -2.20 4.65
N VAL A 91 -11.70 -2.24 4.02
CA VAL A 91 -12.06 -1.35 2.92
C VAL A 91 -12.02 0.11 3.34
N VAL A 92 -12.63 0.44 4.48
CA VAL A 92 -12.74 1.85 4.91
C VAL A 92 -11.37 2.44 5.18
N SER A 93 -10.49 1.69 5.85
CA SER A 93 -9.13 2.15 6.15
C SER A 93 -8.27 2.28 4.89
N LEU A 94 -8.27 1.29 3.99
CA LEU A 94 -7.45 1.33 2.77
C LEU A 94 -7.92 2.37 1.75
N VAL A 95 -9.24 2.59 1.61
CA VAL A 95 -9.77 3.68 0.79
C VAL A 95 -9.31 5.04 1.32
N LEU A 96 -9.40 5.26 2.65
CA LEU A 96 -8.94 6.50 3.26
C LEU A 96 -7.44 6.71 3.06
N VAL A 97 -6.62 5.67 3.24
CA VAL A 97 -5.19 5.73 2.97
C VAL A 97 -4.90 6.11 1.51
N GLY A 98 -5.56 5.47 0.54
CA GLY A 98 -5.38 5.76 -0.88
C GLY A 98 -5.76 7.20 -1.24
N VAL A 99 -6.89 7.68 -0.73
CA VAL A 99 -7.38 9.06 -0.93
C VAL A 99 -6.41 10.07 -0.33
N LEU A 100 -6.02 9.90 0.93
CA LEU A 100 -5.17 10.86 1.64
C LEU A 100 -3.75 10.88 1.09
N THR A 101 -3.21 9.72 0.72
CA THR A 101 -1.89 9.64 0.06
C THR A 101 -1.90 10.36 -1.29
N ALA A 102 -2.95 10.17 -2.10
CA ALA A 102 -3.07 10.87 -3.39
C ALA A 102 -3.31 12.39 -3.23
N ARG A 103 -3.85 12.84 -2.09
CA ARG A 103 -3.99 14.27 -1.75
C ARG A 103 -2.65 14.87 -1.33
N LEU A 104 -1.86 14.16 -0.52
CA LEU A 104 -0.51 14.57 -0.10
C LEU A 104 0.43 14.82 -1.29
N ARG A 105 0.20 14.14 -2.42
CA ARG A 105 0.84 14.44 -3.71
C ARG A 105 0.79 15.90 -4.10
N LYS A 106 -0.38 16.52 -3.94
CA LYS A 106 -0.65 17.87 -4.45
C LYS A 106 0.11 18.95 -3.67
N GLU A 107 0.50 18.66 -2.43
CA GLU A 107 1.06 19.61 -1.47
C GLU A 107 2.60 19.75 -1.51
N ARG A 108 3.30 19.27 -2.55
CA ARG A 108 4.78 19.41 -2.71
C ARG A 108 5.62 18.78 -1.57
N TYR A 109 5.00 18.03 -0.64
CA TYR A 109 5.69 17.33 0.45
C TYR A 109 6.45 16.07 0.01
N LEU A 110 6.25 15.60 -1.22
CA LEU A 110 7.04 14.52 -1.80
C LEU A 110 8.31 15.09 -2.44
N ARG A 111 9.31 15.40 -1.62
CA ARG A 111 10.66 15.06 -2.07
C ARG A 111 10.71 13.54 -2.09
N GLU A 112 11.22 12.95 -3.16
CA GLU A 112 11.37 11.50 -3.34
C GLU A 112 12.42 10.89 -2.37
N ASP A 113 12.57 11.49 -1.19
CA ASP A 113 13.46 11.06 -0.14
C ASP A 113 12.87 9.82 0.53
N PHE A 114 13.71 8.82 0.76
CA PHE A 114 13.34 7.57 1.41
C PHE A 114 12.62 7.79 2.75
N ILE A 115 13.00 8.85 3.47
CA ILE A 115 12.43 9.24 4.77
C ILE A 115 10.97 9.69 4.60
N SER A 116 10.66 10.49 3.58
CA SER A 116 9.30 11.01 3.34
C SER A 116 8.32 9.88 3.07
N VAL A 117 8.73 8.88 2.28
CA VAL A 117 7.90 7.70 1.97
C VAL A 117 7.65 6.86 3.22
N ALA A 118 8.69 6.63 4.03
CA ALA A 118 8.57 5.93 5.30
C ALA A 118 7.61 6.66 6.26
N LEU A 119 7.74 7.99 6.37
CA LEU A 119 6.90 8.82 7.24
C LEU A 119 5.43 8.81 6.81
N ILE A 120 5.15 8.87 5.50
CA ILE A 120 3.78 8.74 4.97
C ILE A 120 3.22 7.36 5.30
N ALA A 121 3.97 6.29 5.05
CA ALA A 121 3.53 4.94 5.37
C ALA A 121 3.26 4.75 6.87
N PHE A 122 4.12 5.32 7.73
CA PHE A 122 3.91 5.36 9.18
C PHE A 122 2.58 6.03 9.54
N ALA A 123 2.37 7.26 9.07
CA ALA A 123 1.17 8.04 9.39
C ALA A 123 -0.10 7.35 8.88
N MET A 124 -0.05 6.80 7.67
CA MET A 124 -1.17 6.06 7.07
C MET A 124 -1.47 4.77 7.82
N ALA A 125 -0.46 4.06 8.31
CA ALA A 125 -0.66 2.87 9.14
C ALA A 125 -1.31 3.19 10.48
N VAL A 126 -0.82 4.20 11.20
CA VAL A 126 -1.46 4.66 12.45
C VAL A 126 -2.92 5.02 12.21
N MET A 127 -3.21 5.75 11.13
CA MET A 127 -4.57 6.15 10.78
C MET A 127 -5.45 4.94 10.41
N ALA A 128 -4.94 4.01 9.61
CA ALA A 128 -5.67 2.80 9.22
C ALA A 128 -6.04 1.96 10.44
N GLU A 129 -5.10 1.75 11.36
CA GLU A 129 -5.36 1.04 12.61
C GLU A 129 -6.35 1.80 13.49
N THR A 130 -6.27 3.13 13.56
CA THR A 130 -7.21 3.95 14.33
C THR A 130 -8.64 3.79 13.81
N VAL A 131 -8.81 3.76 12.48
CA VAL A 131 -10.11 3.49 11.84
C VAL A 131 -10.61 2.09 12.22
N THR A 132 -9.75 1.08 12.21
CA THR A 132 -10.08 -0.28 12.66
C THR A 132 -10.51 -0.30 14.14
N ALA A 133 -9.81 0.41 15.03
CA ALA A 133 -10.16 0.50 16.45
C ALA A 133 -11.49 1.22 16.70
N ILE A 134 -11.81 2.25 15.91
CA ILE A 134 -13.11 2.90 15.95
C ILE A 134 -14.20 1.91 15.52
N GLN A 135 -13.98 1.13 14.46
CA GLN A 135 -14.94 0.09 14.04
C GLN A 135 -15.19 -0.94 15.14
N TYR A 136 -14.15 -1.41 15.83
CA TYR A 136 -14.28 -2.29 16.99
C TYR A 136 -15.04 -1.64 18.14
N SER A 137 -14.82 -0.35 18.41
CA SER A 137 -15.50 0.39 19.47
C SER A 137 -17.01 0.53 19.20
N ILE A 138 -17.40 0.72 17.94
CA ILE A 138 -18.82 0.84 17.54
C ILE A 138 -19.55 -0.50 17.65
N GLN A 139 -18.86 -1.63 17.43
CA GLN A 139 -19.45 -2.97 17.54
C GLN A 139 -19.72 -3.42 18.98
N GLY A 140 -19.31 -2.64 20.00
CA GLY A 140 -19.85 -2.75 21.37
C GLY A 140 -19.43 -3.97 22.20
N GLY A 141 -18.48 -4.78 21.74
CA GLY A 141 -18.13 -6.06 22.38
C GLY A 141 -16.98 -6.07 23.40
N ARG A 142 -16.21 -4.98 23.55
CA ARG A 142 -15.01 -4.92 24.41
C ARG A 142 -14.89 -3.60 25.17
N SER A 143 -14.21 -3.61 26.32
CA SER A 143 -13.98 -2.40 27.10
C SER A 143 -13.10 -1.40 26.34
N LEU A 144 -13.47 -0.12 26.33
CA LEU A 144 -12.73 0.93 25.60
C LEU A 144 -11.27 1.05 26.06
N VAL A 145 -11.01 0.78 27.34
CA VAL A 145 -9.65 0.82 27.92
C VAL A 145 -8.79 -0.31 27.36
N GLU A 146 -9.31 -1.53 27.29
CA GLU A 146 -8.59 -2.68 26.74
C GLU A 146 -8.34 -2.55 25.24
N ILE A 147 -9.34 -2.03 24.50
CA ILE A 147 -9.16 -1.66 23.08
C ILE A 147 -8.03 -0.64 22.96
N TRP A 148 -8.01 0.41 23.78
CA TRP A 148 -7.02 1.49 23.66
C TRP A 148 -5.59 1.04 23.96
N THR A 149 -5.36 0.27 25.03
CA THR A 149 -4.00 -0.18 25.40
C THR A 149 -3.43 -1.17 24.38
N TYR A 150 -4.25 -2.12 23.91
CA TYR A 150 -3.81 -3.08 22.89
C TYR A 150 -3.65 -2.41 21.52
N HIS A 151 -4.51 -1.44 21.21
CA HIS A 151 -4.46 -0.68 19.98
C HIS A 151 -3.19 0.16 19.84
N GLN A 152 -2.69 0.80 20.92
CA GLN A 152 -1.44 1.55 20.85
C GLN A 152 -0.25 0.69 20.41
N LEU A 153 -0.14 -0.53 20.94
CA LEU A 153 0.93 -1.46 20.56
C LEU A 153 0.77 -1.91 19.10
N ILE A 154 -0.44 -2.26 18.66
CA ILE A 154 -0.71 -2.66 17.28
C ILE A 154 -0.44 -1.53 16.30
N ALA A 155 -0.97 -0.33 16.58
CA ALA A 155 -0.85 0.83 15.72
C ALA A 155 0.62 1.22 15.56
N LEU A 156 1.38 1.30 16.65
CA LEU A 156 2.80 1.65 16.60
C LEU A 156 3.65 0.52 15.98
N GLY A 157 3.41 -0.73 16.36
CA GLY A 157 4.15 -1.88 15.83
C GLY A 157 3.98 -2.03 14.31
N SER A 158 2.73 -2.01 13.84
CA SER A 158 2.43 -2.08 12.41
C SER A 158 2.93 -0.84 11.66
N ALA A 159 2.86 0.36 12.24
CA ALA A 159 3.32 1.57 11.60
C ALA A 159 4.85 1.64 11.48
N VAL A 160 5.59 1.25 12.52
CA VAL A 160 7.05 1.17 12.47
C VAL A 160 7.50 0.12 11.45
N LEU A 161 6.89 -1.07 11.44
CA LEU A 161 7.24 -2.09 10.45
C LEU A 161 6.88 -1.63 9.03
N SER A 162 5.69 -1.06 8.85
CA SER A 162 5.25 -0.62 7.52
C SER A 162 6.11 0.52 6.99
N SER A 163 6.57 1.43 7.86
CA SER A 163 7.47 2.52 7.47
C SER A 163 8.87 2.04 7.09
N LEU A 164 9.39 1.03 7.78
CA LEU A 164 10.68 0.41 7.45
C LEU A 164 10.65 -0.31 6.10
N TRP A 165 9.56 -1.04 5.82
CA TRP A 165 9.40 -1.79 4.58
C TRP A 165 8.92 -0.94 3.40
N ALA A 166 8.33 0.24 3.65
CA ALA A 166 7.77 1.08 2.60
C ALA A 166 8.78 1.53 1.54
N PRO A 167 9.98 2.04 1.87
CA PRO A 167 10.97 2.43 0.86
C PRO A 167 11.42 1.27 -0.01
N ILE A 168 11.54 0.07 0.57
CA ILE A 168 12.00 -1.15 -0.11
C ILE A 168 11.01 -1.57 -1.20
N ILE A 169 9.71 -1.45 -0.94
CA ILE A 169 8.66 -1.76 -1.92
C ILE A 169 8.43 -0.60 -2.89
N TYR A 170 8.41 0.63 -2.37
CA TYR A 170 8.13 1.83 -3.15
C TYR A 170 9.17 2.01 -4.26
N PHE A 171 10.45 1.88 -3.96
CA PHE A 171 11.51 2.19 -4.91
C PHE A 171 11.47 1.35 -6.21
N PRO A 172 11.44 0.01 -6.18
CA PRO A 172 11.37 -0.81 -7.40
C PRO A 172 10.08 -0.58 -8.19
N LEU A 173 8.94 -0.48 -7.51
CA LEU A 173 7.64 -0.24 -8.16
C LEU A 173 7.57 1.15 -8.81
N ASN A 174 8.04 2.17 -8.10
CA ASN A 174 8.09 3.54 -8.60
C ASN A 174 8.99 3.65 -9.84
N ARG A 175 10.18 3.01 -9.81
CA ARG A 175 11.09 2.99 -10.96
C ARG A 175 10.45 2.35 -12.19
N TRP A 176 9.75 1.24 -11.99
CA TRP A 176 9.03 0.55 -13.06
C TRP A 176 7.92 1.42 -13.67
N TRP A 177 7.04 1.99 -12.85
CA TRP A 177 5.96 2.84 -13.35
C TRP A 177 6.47 4.12 -14.01
N GLN A 178 7.57 4.70 -13.53
CA GLN A 178 8.23 5.83 -14.20
C GLN A 178 8.71 5.45 -15.61
N GLN A 179 9.40 4.32 -15.77
CA GLN A 179 9.85 3.85 -17.09
C GLN A 179 8.68 3.66 -18.04
N MET A 180 7.59 3.03 -17.59
CA MET A 180 6.40 2.82 -18.42
C MET A 180 5.71 4.13 -18.81
N SER A 181 5.71 5.13 -17.92
CA SER A 181 5.16 6.46 -18.22
C SER A 181 6.01 7.26 -19.21
N LEU A 182 7.34 7.11 -19.17
CA LEU A 182 8.24 7.77 -20.13
C LEU A 182 8.06 7.21 -21.55
N LEU A 183 7.88 5.89 -21.67
CA LEU A 183 7.58 5.24 -22.96
C LEU A 183 6.23 5.67 -23.54
N GLU A 184 5.28 6.08 -22.69
CA GLU A 184 3.99 6.60 -23.12
C GLU A 184 4.05 8.03 -23.65
N GLN A 185 5.00 8.84 -23.17
CA GLN A 185 5.17 10.21 -23.66
C GLN A 185 5.99 10.29 -24.96
N GLN A 186 6.70 9.22 -25.32
CA GLN A 186 7.55 9.15 -26.52
C GLN A 186 6.88 8.47 -27.73
N SER A 187 5.70 7.87 -27.54
CA SER A 187 4.87 7.24 -28.59
C SER A 187 3.76 8.18 -29.05
#